data_AF-A0AAW1SEN0-F1
#
_entry.id   AF-A0AAW1SEN0-F1
#
_cell.length_a   1.000
_cell.length_b   1.000
_cell.length_c   1.000
_cell.angle_alpha   90.00
_cell.angle_beta   90.00
_cell.angle_gamma   90.00
#
_symmetry.space_group_name_H-M   'P 1'
#
loop_
_entity.id
_entity.type
_entity.pdbx_description
1 polymer ?
#
loop_
_entity_poly.entity_id
_entity_poly.type
_entity_poly.pdbx_seq_one_letter_code
_entity_poly.pdbx_strand_id
1 'polypeptide(L)'
;MVGPSTPKVLKCGGGNVEGCSKTCLRGVPPARNLADVQYGCTERTKHLARSSLASLKYHSVLDLQGSNDDSVPKAPQHKMQKLADETLRLIFRNLSPEDAGRSACVQKSWRELIQEDDLWQHHCEARWSLTDTFGPERGGSLGDFRSTFASWQQSLGRYGPAACQARSTFSRLEKWTQKNVPDVYASLRPGATEEDLNAAEASLGLKLPAALDLGAIHSLLHGLFGGYTFYEYLACGRFLSLAQSIALTAQLQAQFAKGLGEEAAHEAFRHLFLIASAYQPAEKRTKVFFIVLHGGNDHEVATMDQPDFLREFINQMSAMNPSDPSPMKRTLPLIPAAPDSSSEWAGQQYSVLRWFRALADQLEAGMLAADQLLKYKGLPASGISLYPAAPPLQSRAVTCGLEIKASAIFVPEQSRCSQSKYHFAYSVRFRLLSIEEQEAMRSPASLRSAQLLTRHWRIHDAAEAGFEAVDGDGVIGQYPLLIAGGDEYVYQSCTACGRMGGWMEGSFTFIEGSLQQPDGPQFDAQCARFPLDRPGFIF
;
A
#
# COMPACT_ATOMS: atom_id res chain seq x y z
N MET A 1 12.13 -48.65 43.12
CA MET A 1 10.85 -49.20 43.62
C MET A 1 9.74 -48.42 42.95
N VAL A 2 8.84 -48.91 42.09
CA VAL A 2 8.51 -50.20 41.49
C VAL A 2 7.71 -49.82 40.23
N GLY A 3 8.04 -50.35 39.04
CA GLY A 3 7.07 -50.49 37.93
C GLY A 3 6.48 -51.91 37.97
N PRO A 4 5.86 -52.47 36.91
CA PRO A 4 5.22 -51.91 35.71
C PRO A 4 3.81 -52.55 35.47
N SER A 5 3.12 -52.23 34.36
CA SER A 5 2.28 -53.23 33.64
C SER A 5 1.78 -52.75 32.28
N THR A 6 2.09 -53.55 31.26
CA THR A 6 1.49 -53.60 29.91
C THR A 6 0.19 -54.42 29.91
N PRO A 7 -0.69 -54.27 28.91
CA PRO A 7 -0.87 -55.32 27.88
C PRO A 7 -1.34 -54.75 26.52
N LYS A 8 -1.54 -55.43 25.38
CA LYS A 8 -1.15 -56.70 24.74
C LYS A 8 -1.46 -56.52 23.24
N VAL A 9 -0.66 -57.13 22.38
CA VAL A 9 -0.89 -57.27 20.93
C VAL A 9 -1.92 -58.38 20.68
N LEU A 10 -2.85 -58.17 19.75
CA LEU A 10 -3.66 -59.21 19.11
C LEU A 10 -3.71 -58.98 17.59
N LYS A 11 -3.18 -59.95 16.83
CA LYS A 11 -3.38 -60.17 15.39
C LYS A 11 -4.72 -60.88 15.16
N CYS A 12 -5.38 -60.58 14.04
CA CYS A 12 -6.19 -61.45 13.15
C CYS A 12 -6.68 -60.54 12.00
N GLY A 13 -6.70 -60.89 10.72
CA GLY A 13 -7.12 -62.12 10.06
C GLY A 13 -8.20 -61.69 9.05
N GLY A 14 -8.01 -62.00 7.76
CA GLY A 14 -8.73 -61.35 6.65
C GLY A 14 -10.18 -61.80 6.42
N GLY A 15 -10.79 -61.21 5.37
CA GLY A 15 -12.05 -61.69 4.78
C GLY A 15 -13.04 -60.57 4.43
N ASN A 16 -13.24 -60.35 3.12
CA ASN A 16 -14.33 -59.56 2.50
C ASN A 16 -15.73 -59.97 3.02
N VAL A 17 -16.72 -59.05 3.01
CA VAL A 17 -17.90 -59.01 2.08
C VAL A 17 -18.64 -57.66 2.25
N GLU A 18 -19.18 -57.18 1.13
CA GLU A 18 -19.94 -55.96 0.80
C GLU A 18 -21.17 -55.62 1.67
N GLY A 19 -21.58 -54.34 1.68
CA GLY A 19 -22.95 -53.92 2.03
C GLY A 19 -23.11 -52.49 2.56
N CYS A 20 -23.66 -51.61 1.72
CA CYS A 20 -23.96 -50.18 1.93
C CYS A 20 -24.70 -49.80 3.25
N SER A 21 -24.27 -48.73 3.94
CA SER A 21 -25.16 -47.63 4.41
C SER A 21 -24.35 -46.47 5.06
N LYS A 22 -25.00 -45.31 5.11
CA LYS A 22 -24.49 -43.95 5.29
C LYS A 22 -23.90 -43.60 6.68
N THR A 23 -23.17 -42.48 6.65
CA THR A 23 -23.00 -41.40 7.65
C THR A 23 -21.77 -41.36 8.58
N CYS A 24 -21.03 -40.25 8.40
CA CYS A 24 -20.33 -39.40 9.37
C CYS A 24 -18.83 -39.63 9.73
N LEU A 25 -18.05 -38.65 9.26
CA LEU A 25 -16.97 -37.90 9.93
C LEU A 25 -15.54 -38.48 10.04
N ARG A 26 -14.64 -37.69 9.42
CA ARG A 26 -13.23 -37.38 9.73
C ARG A 26 -12.15 -38.41 9.41
N GLY A 27 -11.27 -37.99 8.50
CA GLY A 27 -9.94 -38.55 8.28
C GLY A 27 -9.35 -38.00 6.98
N VAL A 28 -8.40 -37.08 7.09
CA VAL A 28 -7.62 -36.51 5.98
C VAL A 28 -7.04 -37.64 5.11
N PRO A 29 -7.26 -37.68 3.77
CA PRO A 29 -6.52 -38.60 2.92
C PRO A 29 -5.18 -37.97 2.50
N PRO A 30 -4.11 -38.77 2.34
CA PRO A 30 -2.83 -38.28 1.88
C PRO A 30 -2.95 -37.83 0.42
N ALA A 31 -2.24 -36.75 0.09
CA ALA A 31 -2.22 -36.10 -1.22
C ALA A 31 -2.07 -37.11 -2.37
N ARG A 32 -3.16 -37.31 -3.11
CA ARG A 32 -3.14 -37.85 -4.49
C ARG A 32 -4.11 -37.05 -5.33
N ASN A 33 -3.55 -36.36 -6.33
CA ASN A 33 -4.21 -35.72 -7.46
C ASN A 33 -5.36 -34.75 -7.14
N LEU A 34 -5.06 -33.44 -7.24
CA LEU A 34 -6.05 -32.36 -7.25
C LEU A 34 -7.14 -32.45 -8.35
N ALA A 35 -7.01 -33.37 -9.30
CA ALA A 35 -8.09 -33.64 -10.25
C ALA A 35 -9.33 -34.28 -9.57
N ASP A 36 -9.16 -34.96 -8.43
CA ASP A 36 -10.25 -35.70 -7.78
C ASP A 36 -10.84 -34.98 -6.55
N VAL A 37 -10.15 -34.00 -5.96
CA VAL A 37 -10.53 -33.48 -4.63
C VAL A 37 -11.47 -32.26 -4.65
N GLN A 38 -11.69 -31.60 -5.80
CA GLN A 38 -12.68 -30.49 -5.83
C GLN A 38 -13.66 -30.46 -7.01
N TYR A 39 -13.41 -31.21 -8.08
CA TYR A 39 -14.34 -31.29 -9.20
C TYR A 39 -14.42 -32.73 -9.71
N GLY A 40 -15.36 -33.50 -9.18
CA GLY A 40 -15.71 -34.80 -9.74
C GLY A 40 -15.87 -34.69 -11.25
N CYS A 41 -15.16 -35.52 -12.00
CA CYS A 41 -15.16 -35.55 -13.46
C CYS A 41 -16.51 -36.09 -13.96
N THR A 42 -17.55 -35.26 -13.91
CA THR A 42 -18.89 -35.58 -14.39
C THR A 42 -19.03 -35.27 -15.88
N GLU A 43 -19.96 -35.94 -16.58
CA GLU A 43 -20.30 -35.61 -17.97
C GLU A 43 -20.73 -34.14 -18.14
N ARG A 44 -21.27 -33.53 -17.09
CA ARG A 44 -21.61 -32.10 -17.04
C ARG A 44 -20.37 -31.21 -17.13
N THR A 45 -19.27 -31.58 -16.47
CA THR A 45 -17.99 -30.87 -16.51
C THR A 45 -17.36 -30.95 -17.90
N LYS A 46 -17.42 -32.12 -18.56
CA LYS A 46 -16.97 -32.30 -19.96
C LYS A 46 -17.79 -31.49 -20.95
N HIS A 47 -19.11 -31.39 -20.73
CA HIS A 47 -20.00 -30.60 -21.58
C HIS A 47 -19.74 -29.09 -21.45
N LEU A 48 -19.52 -28.58 -20.23
CA LEU A 48 -19.18 -27.17 -20.00
C LEU A 48 -17.84 -26.80 -20.65
N ALA A 49 -16.82 -27.66 -20.53
CA ALA A 49 -15.53 -27.47 -21.19
C ALA A 49 -15.67 -27.36 -22.72
N ARG A 50 -16.46 -28.26 -23.33
CA ARG A 50 -16.77 -28.24 -24.76
C ARG A 50 -17.54 -26.97 -25.17
N SER A 51 -18.41 -26.45 -24.30
CA SER A 51 -19.19 -25.23 -24.54
C SER A 51 -18.33 -23.95 -24.46
N SER A 52 -17.46 -23.83 -23.45
CA SER A 52 -16.53 -22.70 -23.31
C SER A 52 -15.55 -22.63 -24.48
N LEU A 53 -15.02 -23.78 -24.91
CA LEU A 53 -14.14 -23.87 -26.09
C LEU A 53 -14.87 -23.57 -27.41
N ALA A 54 -16.14 -23.93 -27.53
CA ALA A 54 -16.97 -23.56 -28.68
C ALA A 54 -17.25 -22.04 -28.74
N SER A 55 -17.28 -21.37 -27.58
CA SER A 55 -17.48 -19.92 -27.48
C SER A 55 -16.20 -19.15 -27.85
N LEU A 56 -15.02 -19.66 -27.50
CA LEU A 56 -13.71 -19.12 -27.92
C LEU A 56 -13.51 -19.20 -29.45
N LYS A 57 -14.07 -20.22 -30.11
CA LYS A 57 -14.13 -20.31 -31.58
C LYS A 57 -14.87 -19.14 -32.24
N TYR A 58 -15.83 -18.51 -31.54
CA TYR A 58 -16.58 -17.38 -32.10
C TYR A 58 -15.79 -16.08 -32.04
N HIS A 59 -15.03 -15.85 -30.96
CA HIS A 59 -14.25 -14.62 -30.81
C HIS A 59 -12.90 -14.65 -31.56
N SER A 60 -12.16 -15.76 -31.55
CA SER A 60 -10.85 -15.81 -32.24
C SER A 60 -10.93 -15.88 -33.77
N VAL A 61 -12.07 -16.31 -34.31
CA VAL A 61 -12.29 -16.36 -35.77
C VAL A 61 -12.70 -14.99 -36.33
N LEU A 62 -13.39 -14.15 -35.54
CA LEU A 62 -13.80 -12.81 -35.96
C LEU A 62 -12.62 -11.82 -36.04
N ASP A 63 -11.58 -11.98 -35.22
CA ASP A 63 -10.39 -11.11 -35.27
C ASP A 63 -9.44 -11.42 -36.44
N LEU A 64 -9.62 -12.54 -37.15
CA LEU A 64 -8.75 -12.96 -38.26
C LEU A 64 -9.40 -12.84 -39.65
N GLN A 65 -10.67 -12.49 -39.75
CA GLN A 65 -11.36 -12.36 -41.04
C GLN A 65 -12.10 -11.03 -41.15
N GLY A 66 -11.36 -10.00 -41.57
CA GLY A 66 -11.95 -8.81 -42.19
C GLY A 66 -12.41 -9.14 -43.61
N SER A 67 -13.59 -9.75 -43.77
CA SER A 67 -14.34 -9.70 -45.03
C SER A 67 -15.78 -10.18 -44.84
N ASN A 68 -16.74 -9.29 -45.12
CA ASN A 68 -18.16 -9.61 -45.24
C ASN A 68 -18.38 -10.68 -46.31
N ASP A 69 -18.88 -11.85 -45.92
CA ASP A 69 -19.68 -12.68 -46.83
C ASP A 69 -20.73 -13.48 -46.06
N ASP A 70 -21.99 -13.28 -46.45
CA ASP A 70 -23.19 -13.85 -45.83
C ASP A 70 -23.36 -15.32 -46.27
N SER A 71 -22.67 -16.23 -45.61
CA SER A 71 -23.08 -17.65 -45.60
C SER A 71 -22.64 -18.36 -44.33
N VAL A 72 -23.56 -18.48 -43.37
CA VAL A 72 -23.34 -19.16 -42.09
C VAL A 72 -23.07 -20.66 -42.31
N PRO A 73 -21.88 -21.21 -42.01
CA PRO A 73 -21.66 -22.64 -42.03
C PRO A 73 -22.00 -23.23 -40.66
N LYS A 74 -22.77 -24.32 -40.64
CA LYS A 74 -23.01 -25.14 -39.44
C LYS A 74 -21.69 -25.54 -38.78
N ALA A 75 -21.59 -25.34 -37.47
CA ALA A 75 -20.40 -25.55 -36.66
C ALA A 75 -19.79 -26.97 -36.84
N PRO A 76 -18.52 -27.10 -37.24
CA PRO A 76 -17.87 -28.40 -37.35
C PRO A 76 -17.45 -28.87 -35.95
N GLN A 77 -18.19 -29.85 -35.41
CA GLN A 77 -17.91 -30.49 -34.11
C GLN A 77 -16.66 -31.40 -34.11
N HIS A 78 -15.96 -31.59 -35.24
CA HIS A 78 -14.95 -32.65 -35.41
C HIS A 78 -13.49 -32.22 -35.73
N LYS A 79 -13.09 -30.95 -35.57
CA LYS A 79 -11.71 -30.50 -35.91
C LYS A 79 -10.97 -29.73 -34.80
N MET A 80 -10.96 -30.24 -33.56
CA MET A 80 -9.95 -29.79 -32.57
C MET A 80 -8.77 -30.76 -32.44
N GLN A 81 -8.91 -32.01 -32.91
CA GLN A 81 -7.83 -33.02 -32.90
C GLN A 81 -6.68 -32.75 -33.87
N LYS A 82 -6.75 -31.68 -34.68
CA LYS A 82 -5.75 -31.33 -35.71
C LYS A 82 -5.03 -30.01 -35.44
N LEU A 83 -5.23 -29.40 -34.27
CA LEU A 83 -4.44 -28.23 -33.88
C LEU A 83 -3.04 -28.69 -33.51
N ALA A 84 -2.02 -27.96 -33.97
CA ALA A 84 -0.64 -28.22 -33.57
C ALA A 84 -0.48 -27.99 -32.06
N ASP A 85 0.41 -28.74 -31.42
CA ASP A 85 0.65 -28.66 -29.98
C ASP A 85 1.06 -27.25 -29.55
N GLU A 86 1.80 -26.50 -30.37
CA GLU A 86 2.13 -25.10 -30.12
C GLU A 86 0.89 -24.19 -30.05
N THR A 87 -0.08 -24.40 -30.93
CA THR A 87 -1.34 -23.64 -30.91
C THR A 87 -2.17 -24.00 -29.68
N LEU A 88 -2.19 -25.28 -29.29
CA LEU A 88 -2.88 -25.73 -28.08
C LEU A 88 -2.23 -25.17 -26.82
N ARG A 89 -0.89 -25.10 -26.75
CA ARG A 89 -0.17 -24.46 -25.65
C ARG A 89 -0.54 -22.98 -25.51
N LEU A 90 -0.58 -22.23 -26.62
CA LEU A 90 -1.03 -20.83 -26.61
C LEU A 90 -2.47 -20.69 -26.13
N ILE A 91 -3.36 -21.58 -26.55
CA ILE A 91 -4.76 -21.58 -26.09
C ILE A 91 -4.81 -21.84 -24.59
N PHE A 92 -4.18 -22.91 -24.10
CA PHE A 92 -4.20 -23.28 -22.68
C PHE A 92 -3.53 -22.23 -21.78
N ARG A 93 -2.52 -21.51 -22.29
CA ARG A 93 -1.86 -20.41 -21.60
C ARG A 93 -2.81 -19.24 -21.33
N ASN A 94 -3.76 -18.98 -22.24
CA ASN A 94 -4.75 -17.92 -22.12
C ASN A 94 -6.06 -18.35 -21.43
N LEU A 95 -6.22 -19.65 -21.12
CA LEU A 95 -7.38 -20.12 -20.36
C LEU A 95 -7.23 -19.81 -18.87
N SER A 96 -8.34 -19.71 -18.15
CA SER A 96 -8.29 -19.76 -16.69
C SER A 96 -7.71 -21.12 -16.23
N PRO A 97 -7.00 -21.18 -15.09
CA PRO A 97 -6.50 -22.45 -14.54
C PRO A 97 -7.61 -23.49 -14.34
N GLU A 98 -8.83 -23.03 -14.04
CA GLU A 98 -10.03 -23.86 -13.91
C GLU A 98 -10.46 -24.46 -15.25
N ASP A 99 -10.46 -23.66 -16.32
CA ASP A 99 -10.81 -24.10 -17.67
C ASP A 99 -9.72 -24.96 -18.31
N ALA A 100 -8.44 -24.71 -17.98
CA ALA A 100 -7.34 -25.60 -18.30
C ALA A 100 -7.55 -26.97 -17.62
N GLY A 101 -7.87 -26.98 -16.32
CA GLY A 101 -8.21 -28.21 -15.59
C GLY A 101 -9.37 -28.98 -16.23
N ARG A 102 -10.44 -28.29 -16.62
CA ARG A 102 -11.58 -28.88 -17.33
C ARG A 102 -11.19 -29.42 -18.71
N SER A 103 -10.30 -28.75 -19.42
CA SER A 103 -9.81 -29.17 -20.74
C SER A 103 -8.95 -30.44 -20.67
N ALA A 104 -8.21 -30.63 -19.58
CA ALA A 104 -7.44 -31.86 -19.31
C ALA A 104 -8.33 -33.11 -19.10
N CYS A 105 -9.65 -32.94 -18.90
CA CYS A 105 -10.62 -34.02 -18.82
C CYS A 105 -11.14 -34.47 -20.19
N VAL A 106 -10.85 -33.74 -21.26
CA VAL A 106 -11.42 -33.97 -22.60
C VAL A 106 -10.66 -35.05 -23.37
N GLN A 107 -9.32 -35.00 -23.38
CA GLN A 107 -8.47 -35.94 -24.12
C GLN A 107 -7.11 -36.15 -23.45
N LYS A 108 -6.50 -37.33 -23.62
CA LYS A 108 -5.20 -37.69 -23.02
C LYS A 108 -4.05 -36.77 -23.47
N SER A 109 -3.94 -36.49 -24.77
CA SER A 109 -2.90 -35.61 -25.30
C SER A 109 -2.98 -34.18 -24.75
N TRP A 110 -4.19 -33.66 -24.53
CA TRP A 110 -4.37 -32.33 -23.91
C TRP A 110 -3.98 -32.36 -22.43
N ARG A 111 -4.28 -33.46 -21.73
CA ARG A 111 -3.84 -33.64 -20.35
C ARG A 111 -2.32 -33.62 -20.23
N GLU A 112 -1.61 -34.25 -21.16
CA GLU A 112 -0.14 -34.25 -21.19
C GLU A 112 0.40 -32.82 -21.38
N LEU A 113 -0.13 -32.07 -22.35
CA LEU A 113 0.24 -30.65 -22.57
C LEU A 113 -0.10 -29.74 -21.38
N ILE A 114 -1.24 -29.96 -20.72
CA ILE A 114 -1.67 -29.15 -19.57
C ILE A 114 -0.88 -29.50 -18.30
N GLN A 115 -0.24 -30.66 -18.24
CA GLN A 115 0.63 -31.06 -17.12
C GLN A 115 2.07 -30.53 -17.25
N GLU A 116 2.42 -29.92 -18.38
CA GLU A 116 3.73 -29.28 -18.55
C GLU A 116 3.91 -28.15 -17.53
N ASP A 117 5.07 -28.13 -16.87
CA ASP A 117 5.34 -27.21 -15.77
C ASP A 117 5.41 -25.75 -16.25
N ASP A 118 5.91 -25.51 -17.46
CA ASP A 118 5.96 -24.18 -18.10
C ASP A 118 4.58 -23.49 -18.17
N LEU A 119 3.52 -24.26 -18.38
CA LEU A 119 2.15 -23.73 -18.38
C LEU A 119 1.75 -23.27 -16.98
N TRP A 120 2.08 -24.05 -15.95
CA TRP A 120 1.78 -23.71 -14.56
C TRP A 120 2.70 -22.62 -14.03
N GLN A 121 3.93 -22.51 -14.53
CA GLN A 121 4.80 -21.36 -14.29
C GLN A 121 4.12 -20.08 -14.77
N HIS A 122 3.59 -20.09 -16.00
CA HIS A 122 2.85 -18.94 -16.52
C HIS A 122 1.62 -18.61 -15.66
N HIS A 123 0.84 -19.60 -15.26
CA HIS A 123 -0.33 -19.37 -14.39
C HIS A 123 0.06 -18.89 -12.99
N CYS A 124 1.16 -19.37 -12.43
CA CYS A 124 1.73 -18.89 -11.18
C CYS A 124 2.21 -17.44 -11.29
N GLU A 125 2.88 -17.08 -12.37
CA GLU A 125 3.32 -15.72 -12.64
C GLU A 125 2.12 -14.79 -12.88
N ALA A 126 1.16 -15.21 -13.69
CA ALA A 126 -0.02 -14.41 -14.04
C ALA A 126 -1.00 -14.24 -12.87
N ARG A 127 -1.28 -15.30 -12.12
CA ARG A 127 -2.30 -15.30 -11.06
C ARG A 127 -1.76 -14.89 -9.71
N TRP A 128 -0.47 -15.09 -9.46
CA TRP A 128 0.10 -14.83 -8.15
C TRP A 128 1.29 -13.85 -8.24
N SER A 129 2.02 -13.77 -9.36
CA SER A 129 3.35 -13.15 -9.49
C SER A 129 4.46 -13.98 -8.85
N LEU A 130 4.39 -15.32 -8.96
CA LEU A 130 5.48 -16.22 -8.57
C LEU A 130 6.37 -16.52 -9.77
N THR A 131 7.68 -16.39 -9.56
CA THR A 131 8.71 -16.90 -10.48
C THR A 131 9.44 -18.11 -9.89
N ASP A 132 9.04 -18.55 -8.71
CA ASP A 132 9.61 -19.66 -7.95
C ASP A 132 8.51 -20.61 -7.48
N THR A 133 8.93 -21.74 -6.91
CA THR A 133 8.05 -22.82 -6.46
C THR A 133 7.82 -22.81 -4.95
N PHE A 134 7.94 -21.67 -4.27
CA PHE A 134 7.71 -21.60 -2.82
C PHE A 134 6.22 -21.69 -2.45
N GLY A 135 5.94 -22.33 -1.32
CA GLY A 135 4.60 -22.36 -0.73
C GLY A 135 4.22 -21.04 -0.03
N PRO A 136 2.95 -20.90 0.39
CA PRO A 136 2.44 -19.72 1.12
C PRO A 136 3.01 -19.59 2.55
N GLU A 137 3.45 -20.70 3.16
CA GLU A 137 4.15 -20.69 4.45
C GLU A 137 5.66 -20.48 4.24
N ARG A 138 6.31 -19.66 5.09
CA ARG A 138 7.75 -19.36 4.95
C ARG A 138 8.58 -20.64 5.15
N GLY A 139 9.08 -21.18 4.04
CA GLY A 139 10.11 -22.22 4.03
C GLY A 139 9.69 -23.48 3.26
N GLY A 140 10.44 -23.80 2.21
CA GLY A 140 10.29 -25.03 1.44
C GLY A 140 9.82 -24.78 0.01
N SER A 141 10.65 -25.17 -0.96
CA SER A 141 10.24 -25.29 -2.35
C SER A 141 9.32 -26.52 -2.48
N LEU A 142 8.20 -26.35 -3.17
CA LEU A 142 7.27 -27.44 -3.50
C LEU A 142 7.73 -28.26 -4.71
N GLY A 143 8.82 -27.85 -5.37
CA GLY A 143 9.48 -28.59 -6.44
C GLY A 143 8.91 -28.34 -7.85
N ASP A 144 7.60 -28.13 -7.99
CA ASP A 144 6.92 -27.90 -9.27
C ASP A 144 5.87 -26.76 -9.19
N PHE A 145 5.69 -26.00 -10.28
CA PHE A 145 4.79 -24.84 -10.30
C PHE A 145 3.32 -25.24 -10.17
N ARG A 146 2.95 -26.47 -10.52
CA ARG A 146 1.58 -26.96 -10.38
C ARG A 146 1.21 -27.18 -8.91
N SER A 147 2.06 -27.86 -8.14
CA SER A 147 1.89 -28.03 -6.70
C SER A 147 1.91 -26.68 -5.99
N THR A 148 2.77 -25.77 -6.43
CA THR A 148 2.78 -24.37 -5.98
C THR A 148 1.44 -23.70 -6.24
N PHE A 149 0.95 -23.68 -7.47
CA PHE A 149 -0.34 -23.05 -7.81
C PHE A 149 -1.46 -23.58 -6.93
N ALA A 150 -1.52 -24.89 -6.73
CA ALA A 150 -2.56 -25.54 -5.94
C ALA A 150 -2.49 -25.17 -4.45
N SER A 151 -1.29 -25.14 -3.87
CA SER A 151 -1.10 -24.73 -2.47
C SER A 151 -1.54 -23.28 -2.25
N TRP A 152 -1.16 -22.38 -3.16
CA TRP A 152 -1.58 -20.98 -3.13
C TRP A 152 -3.09 -20.80 -3.36
N GLN A 153 -3.68 -21.56 -4.29
CA GLN A 153 -5.12 -21.54 -4.53
C GLN A 153 -5.92 -22.08 -3.33
N GLN A 154 -5.40 -23.08 -2.63
CA GLN A 154 -6.04 -23.61 -1.42
C GLN A 154 -5.99 -22.62 -0.26
N SER A 155 -4.87 -21.91 -0.09
CA SER A 155 -4.68 -20.94 0.99
C SER A 155 -5.43 -19.62 0.72
N LEU A 156 -5.17 -19.00 -0.43
CA LEU A 156 -5.63 -17.63 -0.72
C LEU A 156 -6.70 -17.54 -1.82
N GLY A 157 -7.07 -18.65 -2.46
CA GLY A 157 -8.01 -18.65 -3.58
C GLY A 157 -9.39 -18.09 -3.23
N ARG A 158 -9.81 -18.18 -1.96
CA ARG A 158 -11.07 -17.62 -1.46
C ARG A 158 -11.15 -16.10 -1.53
N TYR A 159 -10.00 -15.42 -1.52
CA TYR A 159 -9.90 -13.97 -1.60
C TYR A 159 -9.82 -13.47 -3.05
N GLY A 160 -9.84 -14.39 -4.01
CA GLY A 160 -9.91 -14.07 -5.43
C GLY A 160 -8.75 -13.19 -5.91
N PRO A 161 -9.01 -12.22 -6.82
CA PRO A 161 -7.98 -11.30 -7.32
C PRO A 161 -7.34 -10.41 -6.25
N ALA A 162 -8.01 -10.19 -5.11
CA ALA A 162 -7.53 -9.31 -4.04
C ALA A 162 -6.20 -9.80 -3.45
N ALA A 163 -6.09 -11.11 -3.19
CA ALA A 163 -4.88 -11.70 -2.62
C ALA A 163 -3.70 -11.62 -3.59
N CYS A 164 -3.93 -11.81 -4.90
CA CYS A 164 -2.89 -11.61 -5.91
C CYS A 164 -2.38 -10.17 -5.89
N GLN A 165 -3.29 -9.20 -5.93
CA GLN A 165 -2.92 -7.79 -5.97
C GLN A 165 -2.20 -7.37 -4.68
N ALA A 166 -2.68 -7.83 -3.52
CA ALA A 166 -2.06 -7.57 -2.24
C ALA A 166 -0.64 -8.13 -2.21
N ARG A 167 -0.47 -9.40 -2.57
CA ARG A 167 0.85 -10.03 -2.60
C ARG A 167 1.81 -9.35 -3.54
N SER A 168 1.40 -9.08 -4.78
CA SER A 168 2.21 -8.34 -5.75
C SER A 168 2.66 -6.99 -5.19
N THR A 169 1.74 -6.26 -4.56
CA THR A 169 2.02 -4.97 -3.91
C THR A 169 3.02 -5.11 -2.75
N PHE A 170 2.81 -6.06 -1.84
CA PHE A 170 3.71 -6.28 -0.71
C PHE A 170 5.09 -6.74 -1.16
N SER A 171 5.20 -7.61 -2.17
CA SER A 171 6.49 -8.01 -2.72
C SER A 171 7.26 -6.83 -3.34
N ARG A 172 6.57 -5.85 -3.94
CA ARG A 172 7.18 -4.60 -4.42
C ARG A 172 7.73 -3.76 -3.26
N LEU A 173 6.91 -3.57 -2.22
CA LEU A 173 7.30 -2.84 -1.01
C LEU A 173 8.48 -3.52 -0.28
N GLU A 174 8.46 -4.84 -0.14
CA GLU A 174 9.54 -5.62 0.47
C GLU A 174 10.85 -5.45 -0.31
N LYS A 175 10.83 -5.62 -1.63
CA LYS A 175 12.01 -5.43 -2.48
C LYS A 175 12.56 -4.01 -2.38
N TRP A 176 11.70 -3.00 -2.42
CA TRP A 176 12.13 -1.61 -2.32
C TRP A 176 12.70 -1.28 -0.93
N THR A 177 12.02 -1.70 0.14
CA THR A 177 12.48 -1.43 1.52
C THR A 177 13.76 -2.18 1.85
N GLN A 178 13.91 -3.43 1.42
CA GLN A 178 15.15 -4.21 1.59
C GLN A 178 16.36 -3.50 0.98
N LYS A 179 16.17 -2.85 -0.17
CA LYS A 179 17.24 -2.14 -0.88
C LYS A 179 17.54 -0.77 -0.27
N ASN A 180 16.52 0.03 0.04
CA ASN A 180 16.69 1.46 0.33
C ASN A 180 16.62 1.81 1.83
N VAL A 181 15.89 1.03 2.63
CA VAL A 181 15.68 1.25 4.07
C VAL A 181 15.68 -0.08 4.84
N PRO A 182 16.86 -0.73 5.00
CA PRO A 182 16.95 -2.07 5.58
C PRO A 182 16.34 -2.19 6.99
N ASP A 183 16.37 -1.11 7.78
CA ASP A 183 15.76 -1.07 9.12
C ASP A 183 14.24 -1.16 9.10
N VAL A 184 13.59 -0.54 8.09
CA VAL A 184 12.15 -0.68 7.83
C VAL A 184 11.86 -2.13 7.43
N TYR A 185 12.64 -2.69 6.51
CA TYR A 185 12.47 -4.07 6.05
C TYR A 185 12.61 -5.09 7.19
N ALA A 186 13.60 -4.92 8.07
CA ALA A 186 13.82 -5.77 9.24
C ALA A 186 12.65 -5.72 10.24
N SER A 187 11.83 -4.67 10.20
CA SER A 187 10.66 -4.50 11.06
C SER A 187 9.38 -5.18 10.53
N LEU A 188 9.39 -5.64 9.27
CA LEU A 188 8.27 -6.32 8.63
C LEU A 188 8.10 -7.73 9.24
N ARG A 189 6.92 -8.04 9.77
CA ARG A 189 6.60 -9.37 10.30
C ARG A 189 5.88 -10.21 9.24
N PRO A 190 5.78 -11.54 9.45
CA PRO A 190 4.88 -12.38 8.66
C PRO A 190 3.43 -11.86 8.66
N GLY A 191 2.68 -12.28 7.63
CA GLY A 191 1.23 -12.08 7.56
C GLY A 191 0.51 -12.71 8.74
N ALA A 192 -0.71 -12.23 8.99
CA ALA A 192 -1.58 -12.84 9.99
C ALA A 192 -1.95 -14.25 9.52
N THR A 193 -2.08 -15.20 10.44
CA THR A 193 -2.61 -16.51 10.05
C THR A 193 -4.14 -16.46 9.96
N GLU A 194 -4.73 -17.44 9.27
CA GLU A 194 -6.18 -17.65 9.27
C GLU A 194 -6.77 -17.77 10.68
N GLU A 195 -6.03 -18.38 11.61
CA GLU A 195 -6.44 -18.50 13.01
C GLU A 195 -6.46 -17.14 13.70
N ASP A 196 -5.43 -16.30 13.47
CA ASP A 196 -5.36 -14.94 14.00
C ASP A 196 -6.52 -14.07 13.48
N LEU A 197 -6.84 -14.18 12.19
CA LEU A 197 -7.96 -13.46 11.58
C LEU A 197 -9.30 -13.90 12.16
N ASN A 198 -9.55 -15.21 12.25
CA ASN A 198 -10.79 -15.74 12.82
C ASN A 198 -10.95 -15.33 14.29
N ALA A 199 -9.87 -15.34 15.07
CA ALA A 199 -9.88 -14.88 16.46
C ALA A 199 -10.17 -13.37 16.56
N ALA A 200 -9.61 -12.57 15.66
CA ALA A 200 -9.87 -11.13 15.59
C ALA A 200 -11.32 -10.81 15.22
N GLU A 201 -11.85 -11.48 14.19
CA GLU A 201 -13.26 -11.34 13.78
C GLU A 201 -14.22 -11.72 14.91
N ALA A 202 -13.92 -12.81 15.63
CA ALA A 202 -14.69 -13.24 16.79
C ALA A 202 -14.64 -12.22 17.94
N SER A 203 -13.48 -11.61 18.18
CA SER A 203 -13.31 -10.60 19.24
C SER A 203 -13.98 -9.26 18.92
N LEU A 204 -14.06 -8.89 17.63
CA LEU A 204 -14.61 -7.60 17.20
C LEU A 204 -16.08 -7.69 16.79
N GLY A 205 -16.61 -8.90 16.55
CA GLY A 205 -17.96 -9.09 16.01
C GLY A 205 -18.12 -8.61 14.57
N LEU A 206 -17.02 -8.50 13.81
CA LEU A 206 -16.97 -7.95 12.45
C LEU A 206 -16.21 -8.88 11.50
N LYS A 207 -16.58 -8.85 10.21
CA LYS A 207 -15.82 -9.50 9.15
C LYS A 207 -14.71 -8.57 8.67
N LEU A 208 -13.46 -9.03 8.70
CA LEU A 208 -12.31 -8.23 8.29
C LEU A 208 -12.17 -8.25 6.75
N PRO A 209 -11.77 -7.13 6.12
CA PRO A 209 -11.44 -7.11 4.70
C PRO A 209 -10.37 -8.14 4.34
N ALA A 210 -10.56 -8.85 3.22
CA ALA A 210 -9.62 -9.83 2.66
C ALA A 210 -8.17 -9.32 2.49
N ALA A 211 -7.99 -8.00 2.38
CA ALA A 211 -6.70 -7.35 2.18
C ALA A 211 -5.83 -7.23 3.46
N LEU A 212 -6.38 -7.51 4.65
CA LEU A 212 -5.66 -7.40 5.93
C LEU A 212 -4.82 -8.64 6.29
N ASP A 213 -4.81 -9.65 5.42
CA ASP A 213 -4.09 -10.92 5.60
C ASP A 213 -2.55 -10.76 5.62
N LEU A 214 -2.03 -9.56 5.31
CA LEU A 214 -0.61 -9.38 4.99
C LEU A 214 0.04 -8.23 5.79
N GLY A 215 0.82 -8.64 6.78
CA GLY A 215 1.95 -7.88 7.34
C GLY A 215 1.64 -7.11 8.61
N ALA A 216 1.89 -7.69 9.78
CA ALA A 216 2.08 -6.89 10.99
C ALA A 216 3.47 -6.25 10.96
N ILE A 217 3.64 -4.99 11.35
CA ILE A 217 4.96 -4.31 11.32
C ILE A 217 5.20 -3.69 12.69
N HIS A 218 6.43 -3.77 13.20
CA HIS A 218 6.77 -3.14 14.47
C HIS A 218 8.12 -2.45 14.42
N SER A 219 8.12 -1.13 14.34
CA SER A 219 9.26 -0.29 14.75
C SER A 219 8.75 1.08 15.20
N LEU A 220 9.36 1.61 16.27
CA LEU A 220 9.05 2.93 16.83
C LEU A 220 9.54 4.10 15.94
N LEU A 221 10.43 3.85 14.98
CA LEU A 221 11.15 4.89 14.24
C LEU A 221 11.09 4.75 12.71
N HIS A 222 10.60 3.62 12.18
CA HIS A 222 10.76 3.21 10.78
C HIS A 222 9.45 2.72 10.14
N GLY A 223 8.32 3.35 10.46
CA GLY A 223 7.02 2.92 9.96
C GLY A 223 6.97 2.78 8.42
N LEU A 224 6.29 1.75 7.91
CA LEU A 224 6.21 1.46 6.47
C LEU A 224 5.60 2.61 5.66
N PHE A 225 4.70 3.39 6.26
CA PHE A 225 4.09 4.54 5.60
C PHE A 225 4.99 5.79 5.64
N GLY A 226 6.21 5.65 6.16
CA GLY A 226 7.16 6.74 6.23
C GLY A 226 6.83 7.76 7.30
N GLY A 227 7.44 8.92 7.16
CA GLY A 227 7.26 10.01 8.10
C GLY A 227 7.88 11.30 7.60
N TYR A 228 7.78 12.30 8.45
CA TYR A 228 8.34 13.62 8.22
C TYR A 228 8.63 14.31 9.54
N THR A 229 9.56 15.26 9.46
CA THR A 229 9.99 16.09 10.58
C THR A 229 10.00 17.55 10.19
N PHE A 230 9.83 18.42 11.19
CA PHE A 230 10.11 19.86 11.12
C PHE A 230 10.28 20.38 12.55
N TYR A 231 11.25 21.24 12.81
CA TYR A 231 11.61 21.60 14.20
C TYR A 231 11.81 20.36 15.10
N GLU A 232 11.14 20.29 16.25
CA GLU A 232 11.08 19.13 17.15
C GLU A 232 9.87 18.21 16.87
N TYR A 233 9.10 18.51 15.82
CA TYR A 233 7.96 17.71 15.40
C TYR A 233 8.43 16.50 14.59
N LEU A 234 7.91 15.32 14.98
CA LEU A 234 8.06 14.07 14.26
C LEU A 234 6.67 13.43 14.10
N ALA A 235 6.30 13.11 12.87
CA ALA A 235 5.24 12.17 12.56
C ALA A 235 5.82 10.98 11.79
N CYS A 236 5.48 9.77 12.22
CA CYS A 236 5.85 8.54 11.55
C CYS A 236 4.67 7.58 11.55
N GLY A 237 4.18 7.23 10.36
CA GLY A 237 3.04 6.35 10.15
C GLY A 237 3.44 4.89 10.29
N ARG A 238 2.91 4.21 11.31
CA ARG A 238 3.11 2.78 11.53
C ARG A 238 1.83 2.00 11.27
N PHE A 239 1.95 0.90 10.53
CA PHE A 239 0.91 -0.12 10.46
C PHE A 239 0.91 -0.94 11.74
N LEU A 240 -0.25 -1.11 12.37
CA LEU A 240 -0.37 -1.84 13.62
C LEU A 240 -0.48 -3.35 13.38
N SER A 241 -0.03 -4.15 14.33
CA SER A 241 -0.38 -5.58 14.31
C SER A 241 -1.88 -5.76 14.54
N LEU A 242 -2.42 -6.91 14.12
CA LEU A 242 -3.83 -7.24 14.35
C LEU A 242 -4.21 -7.16 15.84
N ALA A 243 -3.38 -7.72 16.73
CA ALA A 243 -3.59 -7.64 18.18
C ALA A 243 -3.58 -6.21 18.71
N GLN A 244 -2.67 -5.35 18.22
CA GLN A 244 -2.63 -3.94 18.60
C GLN A 244 -3.84 -3.16 18.08
N SER A 245 -4.26 -3.47 16.85
CA SER A 245 -5.43 -2.89 16.21
C SER A 245 -6.70 -3.19 17.02
N ILE A 246 -6.90 -4.44 17.44
CA ILE A 246 -8.01 -4.85 18.31
C ILE A 246 -7.94 -4.12 19.66
N ALA A 247 -6.78 -4.17 20.32
CA ALA A 247 -6.62 -3.58 21.65
C ALA A 247 -6.87 -2.06 21.64
N LEU A 248 -6.33 -1.36 20.64
CA LEU A 248 -6.50 0.08 20.51
C LEU A 248 -7.93 0.44 20.12
N THR A 249 -8.56 -0.31 19.21
CA THR A 249 -9.98 -0.13 18.86
C THR A 249 -10.87 -0.28 20.10
N ALA A 250 -10.65 -1.31 20.91
CA ALA A 250 -11.38 -1.52 22.16
C ALA A 250 -11.14 -0.40 23.20
N GLN A 251 -9.90 0.08 23.32
CA GLN A 251 -9.57 1.21 24.20
C GLN A 251 -10.29 2.49 23.76
N LEU A 252 -10.33 2.78 22.47
CA LEU A 252 -11.05 3.93 21.94
C LEU A 252 -12.55 3.77 22.15
N GLN A 253 -13.13 2.63 21.82
CA GLN A 253 -14.54 2.36 22.07
C GLN A 253 -14.91 2.60 23.54
N ALA A 254 -14.09 2.14 24.48
CA ALA A 254 -14.30 2.38 25.91
C ALA A 254 -14.18 3.87 26.30
N GLN A 255 -13.31 4.65 25.64
CA GLN A 255 -13.23 6.09 25.85
C GLN A 255 -14.47 6.82 25.31
N PHE A 256 -14.97 6.44 24.13
CA PHE A 256 -16.20 7.01 23.56
C PHE A 256 -17.44 6.61 24.34
N ALA A 257 -17.51 5.39 24.86
CA ALA A 257 -18.60 4.91 25.69
C ALA A 257 -18.80 5.79 26.95
N LYS A 258 -17.71 6.32 27.52
CA LYS A 258 -17.78 7.27 28.65
C LYS A 258 -18.45 8.60 28.30
N GLY A 259 -18.46 9.00 27.02
CA GLY A 259 -19.04 10.26 26.55
C GLY A 259 -20.42 10.12 25.88
N LEU A 260 -20.66 9.04 25.14
CA LEU A 260 -21.87 8.80 24.34
C LEU A 260 -22.84 7.76 24.95
N GLY A 261 -22.39 6.99 25.94
CA GLY A 261 -23.05 5.76 26.36
C GLY A 261 -22.56 4.54 25.57
N GLU A 262 -22.72 3.35 26.15
CA GLU A 262 -22.16 2.09 25.60
C GLU A 262 -22.77 1.70 24.25
N GLU A 263 -24.09 1.82 24.09
CA GLU A 263 -24.78 1.43 22.84
C GLU A 263 -24.39 2.31 21.65
N ALA A 264 -24.38 3.63 21.84
CA ALA A 264 -24.00 4.57 20.77
C ALA A 264 -22.53 4.46 20.37
N ALA A 265 -21.64 4.20 21.34
CA ALA A 265 -20.23 3.93 21.06
C ALA A 265 -20.05 2.58 20.35
N HIS A 266 -20.79 1.55 20.74
CA HIS A 266 -20.77 0.25 20.08
C HIS A 266 -21.21 0.35 18.61
N GLU A 267 -22.32 1.06 18.33
CA GLU A 267 -22.80 1.23 16.96
C GLU A 267 -21.84 2.08 16.11
N ALA A 268 -21.24 3.14 16.67
CA ALA A 268 -20.24 3.94 15.97
C ALA A 268 -18.98 3.15 15.58
N PHE A 269 -18.47 2.31 16.50
CA PHE A 269 -17.26 1.50 16.26
C PHE A 269 -17.54 0.20 15.50
N ARG A 270 -18.80 -0.19 15.32
CA ARG A 270 -19.21 -1.31 14.46
C ARG A 270 -18.68 -1.20 13.04
N HIS A 271 -18.40 0.01 12.58
CA HIS A 271 -17.92 0.27 11.22
C HIS A 271 -16.49 0.80 11.18
N LEU A 272 -15.75 0.82 12.30
CA LEU A 272 -14.41 1.40 12.36
C LEU A 272 -13.39 0.36 12.82
N PHE A 273 -12.43 0.05 11.95
CA PHE A 273 -11.31 -0.81 12.28
C PHE A 273 -10.00 -0.05 12.19
N LEU A 274 -9.30 0.11 13.31
CA LEU A 274 -8.06 0.87 13.36
C LEU A 274 -6.91 0.04 12.78
N ILE A 275 -6.13 0.62 11.86
CA ILE A 275 -5.07 -0.12 11.15
C ILE A 275 -3.69 0.50 11.25
N ALA A 276 -3.61 1.79 11.48
CA ALA A 276 -2.34 2.48 11.62
C ALA A 276 -2.42 3.58 12.66
N SER A 277 -1.26 4.01 13.13
CA SER A 277 -1.16 5.21 13.95
C SER A 277 0.11 5.97 13.61
N ALA A 278 0.07 7.29 13.75
CA ALA A 278 1.25 8.13 13.79
C ALA A 278 1.41 8.68 15.20
N TYR A 279 2.58 8.49 15.80
CA TYR A 279 2.86 8.99 17.15
C TYR A 279 3.67 10.28 17.07
N GLN A 280 3.22 11.30 17.79
CA GLN A 280 3.89 12.58 17.94
C GLN A 280 4.44 12.70 19.37
N PRO A 281 5.77 12.59 19.58
CA PRO A 281 6.35 12.62 20.92
C PRO A 281 6.18 13.96 21.65
N ALA A 282 6.36 15.09 20.95
CA ALA A 282 6.40 16.42 21.56
C ALA A 282 5.05 16.82 22.20
N GLU A 283 3.95 16.57 21.52
CA GLU A 283 2.59 16.90 22.02
C GLU A 283 1.88 15.71 22.66
N LYS A 284 2.53 14.52 22.72
CA LYS A 284 1.93 13.25 23.13
C LYS A 284 0.62 12.93 22.37
N ARG A 285 0.51 13.39 21.13
CA ARG A 285 -0.64 13.13 20.25
C ARG A 285 -0.40 11.86 19.46
N THR A 286 -1.48 11.14 19.20
CA THR A 286 -1.46 9.98 18.30
C THR A 286 -2.53 10.21 17.26
N LYS A 287 -2.13 10.27 15.98
CA LYS A 287 -3.06 10.14 14.88
C LYS A 287 -3.37 8.67 14.69
N VAL A 288 -4.61 8.35 14.38
CA VAL A 288 -5.02 6.98 14.09
C VAL A 288 -5.71 6.92 12.75
N PHE A 289 -5.46 5.85 12.01
CA PHE A 289 -6.06 5.58 10.72
C PHE A 289 -7.04 4.44 10.89
N PHE A 290 -8.23 4.62 10.33
CA PHE A 290 -9.32 3.67 10.35
C PHE A 290 -9.66 3.21 8.95
N ILE A 291 -10.07 1.95 8.87
CA ILE A 291 -10.93 1.47 7.81
C ILE A 291 -12.37 1.72 8.25
N VAL A 292 -13.10 2.48 7.45
CA VAL A 292 -14.55 2.61 7.57
C VAL A 292 -15.19 1.47 6.75
N LEU A 293 -15.88 0.57 7.43
CA LEU A 293 -16.57 -0.58 6.85
C LEU A 293 -18.01 -0.17 6.51
N HIS A 294 -18.24 0.25 5.27
CA HIS A 294 -19.60 0.42 4.76
C HIS A 294 -20.12 -0.97 4.37
N GLY A 295 -21.18 -1.47 5.01
CA GLY A 295 -21.62 -2.87 4.86
C GLY A 295 -21.52 -3.43 3.43
N GLY A 296 -20.83 -4.56 3.26
CA GLY A 296 -20.37 -5.09 1.96
C GLY A 296 -18.83 -5.17 1.88
N ASN A 297 -18.28 -5.24 0.66
CA ASN A 297 -16.82 -5.16 0.39
C ASN A 297 -16.32 -3.71 0.23
N ASP A 298 -17.18 -2.73 0.47
CA ASP A 298 -16.87 -1.30 0.29
C ASP A 298 -16.28 -0.73 1.57
N HIS A 299 -15.05 -0.25 1.45
CA HIS A 299 -14.29 0.26 2.58
C HIS A 299 -13.64 1.58 2.20
N GLU A 300 -13.39 2.46 3.17
CA GLU A 300 -12.65 3.72 3.00
C GLU A 300 -11.54 3.80 4.05
N VAL A 301 -10.36 4.30 3.67
CA VAL A 301 -9.32 4.59 4.67
C VAL A 301 -9.44 6.06 5.03
N ALA A 302 -9.56 6.34 6.30
CA ALA A 302 -9.70 7.70 6.79
C ALA A 302 -8.90 7.88 8.08
N THR A 303 -8.49 9.12 8.35
CA THR A 303 -7.57 9.42 9.45
C THR A 303 -8.14 10.47 10.40
N MET A 304 -7.71 10.41 11.67
CA MET A 304 -8.29 11.18 12.78
C MET A 304 -7.26 11.53 13.85
N ASP A 305 -7.38 12.74 14.41
CA ASP A 305 -6.65 13.14 15.62
C ASP A 305 -7.48 12.93 16.89
N GLN A 306 -6.85 12.35 17.89
CA GLN A 306 -7.50 11.81 19.10
C GLN A 306 -8.19 12.82 20.04
N PRO A 307 -7.61 13.99 20.40
CA PRO A 307 -8.14 14.78 21.52
C PRO A 307 -9.36 15.66 21.19
N ASP A 308 -9.52 16.12 19.95
CA ASP A 308 -10.58 17.08 19.58
C ASP A 308 -11.80 16.40 18.92
N PHE A 309 -11.58 15.26 18.25
CA PHE A 309 -12.64 14.55 17.56
C PHE A 309 -13.67 13.96 18.52
N LEU A 310 -13.28 13.43 19.68
CA LEU A 310 -14.23 12.89 20.67
C LEU A 310 -15.35 13.90 20.96
N ARG A 311 -14.99 15.17 21.15
CA ARG A 311 -15.94 16.25 21.40
C ARG A 311 -16.77 16.61 20.16
N GLU A 312 -16.14 16.80 19.00
CA GLU A 312 -16.87 17.16 17.76
C GLU A 312 -17.81 16.02 17.30
N PHE A 313 -17.33 14.79 17.38
CA PHE A 313 -18.08 13.57 17.08
C PHE A 313 -19.22 13.36 18.08
N ILE A 314 -18.98 13.53 19.39
CA ILE A 314 -20.05 13.51 20.40
C ILE A 314 -21.15 14.51 20.05
N ASN A 315 -20.77 15.74 19.72
CA ASN A 315 -21.71 16.80 19.39
C ASN A 315 -22.51 16.48 18.12
N GLN A 316 -21.87 15.91 17.09
CA GLN A 316 -22.55 15.52 15.85
C GLN A 316 -23.45 14.30 16.02
N MET A 317 -22.99 13.27 16.74
CA MET A 317 -23.77 12.07 17.04
C MET A 317 -24.99 12.40 17.92
N SER A 318 -24.82 13.29 18.90
CA SER A 318 -25.92 13.76 19.76
C SER A 318 -26.95 14.61 19.00
N ALA A 319 -26.57 15.19 17.86
CA ALA A 319 -27.45 15.97 16.99
C ALA A 319 -28.17 15.13 15.91
N MET A 320 -27.84 13.85 15.77
CA MET A 320 -28.44 12.97 14.76
C MET A 320 -29.77 12.36 15.23
N ASN A 321 -30.72 12.29 14.31
CA ASN A 321 -32.01 11.64 14.53
C ASN A 321 -31.83 10.12 14.39
N PRO A 322 -32.14 9.30 15.42
CA PRO A 322 -31.98 7.84 15.38
C PRO A 322 -32.88 7.13 14.35
N SER A 323 -33.79 7.85 13.69
CA SER A 323 -34.75 7.32 12.72
C SER A 323 -34.24 7.25 11.28
N ASP A 324 -33.09 7.86 10.96
CA ASP A 324 -32.49 7.86 9.61
C ASP A 324 -31.01 7.42 9.67
N PRO A 325 -30.67 6.18 9.26
CA PRO A 325 -29.30 5.65 9.27
C PRO A 325 -28.45 6.09 8.07
N SER A 326 -29.02 6.83 7.11
CA SER A 326 -28.31 7.36 5.94
C SER A 326 -27.12 8.30 6.22
N PRO A 327 -27.05 9.09 7.32
CA PRO A 327 -25.96 10.02 7.59
C PRO A 327 -24.64 9.35 7.96
N MET A 328 -24.68 8.13 8.52
CA MET A 328 -23.49 7.42 9.01
C MET A 328 -22.46 7.16 7.90
N LYS A 329 -22.90 7.15 6.63
CA LYS A 329 -22.07 7.00 5.43
C LYS A 329 -21.38 8.28 4.95
N ARG A 330 -21.73 9.48 5.45
CA ARG A 330 -21.26 10.76 4.87
C ARG A 330 -20.83 11.84 5.85
N THR A 331 -21.00 11.65 7.16
CA THR A 331 -20.83 12.74 8.14
C THR A 331 -19.86 12.43 9.28
N LEU A 332 -18.98 11.44 9.12
CA LEU A 332 -17.82 11.30 10.00
C LEU A 332 -16.80 12.41 9.63
N PRO A 333 -16.31 13.24 10.56
CA PRO A 333 -15.29 14.27 10.26
C PRO A 333 -13.90 13.64 10.13
N LEU A 334 -13.82 12.52 9.42
CA LEU A 334 -12.58 11.85 9.08
C LEU A 334 -11.99 12.49 7.82
N ILE A 335 -10.67 12.58 7.76
CA ILE A 335 -9.98 13.04 6.56
C ILE A 335 -9.80 11.81 5.66
N PRO A 336 -10.36 11.76 4.42
CA PRO A 336 -10.11 10.65 3.51
C PRO A 336 -8.61 10.49 3.25
N ALA A 337 -8.06 9.32 3.58
CA ALA A 337 -6.66 8.98 3.35
C ALA A 337 -6.43 8.35 1.97
N ALA A 338 -7.51 8.07 1.24
CA ALA A 338 -7.53 7.61 -0.15
C ALA A 338 -8.67 8.31 -0.90
N PRO A 339 -8.58 8.47 -2.24
CA PRO A 339 -9.64 9.07 -3.03
C PRO A 339 -10.87 8.15 -3.14
N ASP A 340 -12.05 8.77 -3.28
CA ASP A 340 -13.33 8.08 -3.43
C ASP A 340 -13.33 7.14 -4.65
N SER A 341 -14.09 6.04 -4.54
CA SER A 341 -14.27 5.02 -5.59
C SER A 341 -14.95 5.52 -6.87
N SER A 342 -15.37 6.79 -6.94
CA SER A 342 -16.05 7.40 -8.10
C SER A 342 -15.09 7.96 -9.17
N SER A 343 -13.78 8.02 -8.91
CA SER A 343 -12.75 8.40 -9.88
C SER A 343 -12.29 7.19 -10.72
N GLU A 344 -11.29 7.35 -11.61
CA GLU A 344 -10.72 6.37 -12.59
C GLU A 344 -10.51 4.90 -12.12
N TRP A 345 -10.75 4.62 -10.84
CA TRP A 345 -10.56 3.39 -10.09
C TRP A 345 -11.88 2.65 -9.77
N ALA A 346 -13.00 3.06 -10.38
CA ALA A 346 -14.38 2.56 -10.13
C ALA A 346 -14.61 1.04 -10.31
N GLY A 347 -13.60 0.29 -10.76
CA GLY A 347 -13.66 -1.18 -10.91
C GLY A 347 -12.94 -1.99 -9.83
N GLN A 348 -12.22 -1.35 -8.89
CA GLN A 348 -11.41 -2.06 -7.89
C GLN A 348 -11.97 -1.87 -6.48
N GLN A 349 -12.64 -2.91 -5.96
CA GLN A 349 -12.92 -3.07 -4.53
C GLN A 349 -11.58 -3.14 -3.74
N TYR A 350 -11.60 -2.88 -2.42
CA TYR A 350 -10.47 -2.86 -1.45
C TYR A 350 -9.69 -1.52 -1.30
N SER A 351 -10.12 -0.61 -0.41
CA SER A 351 -9.44 0.68 -0.14
C SER A 351 -8.05 0.59 0.48
N VAL A 352 -7.83 -0.34 1.40
CA VAL A 352 -6.51 -0.54 2.04
C VAL A 352 -5.46 -0.98 1.03
N LEU A 353 -5.85 -1.87 0.12
CA LEU A 353 -4.96 -2.32 -0.94
C LEU A 353 -4.60 -1.19 -1.90
N ARG A 354 -5.55 -0.30 -2.21
CA ARG A 354 -5.27 0.94 -2.97
C ARG A 354 -4.27 1.82 -2.25
N TRP A 355 -4.36 1.93 -0.92
CA TRP A 355 -3.42 2.69 -0.10
C TRP A 355 -1.98 2.12 -0.19
N PHE A 356 -1.79 0.81 0.03
CA PHE A 356 -0.48 0.18 -0.12
C PHE A 356 0.05 0.24 -1.56
N ARG A 357 -0.82 0.07 -2.55
CA ARG A 357 -0.43 0.15 -3.96
C ARG A 357 0.05 1.55 -4.33
N ALA A 358 -0.68 2.58 -3.90
CA ALA A 358 -0.27 3.96 -4.11
C ALA A 358 1.10 4.24 -3.48
N LEU A 359 1.35 3.74 -2.26
CA LEU A 359 2.67 3.84 -1.65
C LEU A 359 3.76 3.18 -2.51
N ALA A 360 3.54 1.94 -2.96
CA ALA A 360 4.48 1.23 -3.81
C ALA A 360 4.76 1.97 -5.13
N ASP A 361 3.70 2.48 -5.77
CA ASP A 361 3.79 3.25 -7.01
C ASP A 361 4.61 4.55 -6.80
N GLN A 362 4.39 5.28 -5.69
CA GLN A 362 5.12 6.50 -5.36
C GLN A 362 6.62 6.24 -5.05
N LEU A 363 6.92 5.12 -4.39
CA LEU A 363 8.30 4.71 -4.09
C LEU A 363 9.08 4.28 -5.34
N GLU A 364 8.43 3.56 -6.25
CA GLU A 364 9.04 3.14 -7.53
C GLU A 364 9.20 4.30 -8.50
N ALA A 365 8.29 5.27 -8.49
CA ALA A 365 8.39 6.50 -9.28
C ALA A 365 9.47 7.47 -8.75
N GLY A 366 10.03 7.22 -7.56
CA GLY A 366 10.97 8.13 -6.91
C GLY A 366 10.34 9.41 -6.37
N MET A 367 9.01 9.46 -6.25
CA MET A 367 8.30 10.55 -5.61
C MET A 367 8.53 10.57 -4.11
N LEU A 368 8.59 9.37 -3.50
CA LEU A 368 9.01 9.17 -2.11
C LEU A 368 10.37 8.48 -2.10
N ALA A 369 11.23 8.88 -1.16
CA ALA A 369 12.61 8.40 -1.12
C ALA A 369 13.04 8.04 0.30
N ALA A 370 14.08 7.19 0.37
CA ALA A 370 14.78 6.95 1.61
C ALA A 370 15.53 8.22 2.03
N ASP A 371 15.39 8.62 3.29
CA ASP A 371 16.05 9.79 3.83
C ASP A 371 16.29 9.65 5.33
N GLN A 372 17.14 10.52 5.87
CA GLN A 372 17.31 10.66 7.32
C GLN A 372 16.12 11.43 7.89
N LEU A 373 15.15 10.69 8.43
CA LEU A 373 13.97 11.31 9.05
C LEU A 373 14.29 11.84 10.43
N LEU A 374 15.19 11.20 11.17
CA LEU A 374 15.47 11.55 12.54
C LEU A 374 16.96 11.52 12.86
N LYS A 375 17.39 12.52 13.64
CA LYS A 375 18.58 12.45 14.48
C LYS A 375 18.12 12.27 15.93
N TYR A 376 17.72 11.06 16.32
CA TYR A 376 17.34 10.78 17.71
C TYR A 376 18.57 10.37 18.52
N LYS A 377 18.91 11.13 19.56
CA LYS A 377 20.12 10.93 20.39
C LYS A 377 21.42 10.84 19.58
N GLY A 378 21.52 11.57 18.48
CA GLY A 378 22.71 11.59 17.61
C GLY A 378 22.87 10.38 16.69
N LEU A 379 21.92 9.44 16.67
CA LEU A 379 21.90 8.34 15.71
C LEU A 379 21.00 8.72 14.51
N PRO A 380 21.51 8.61 13.26
CA PRO A 380 20.68 8.76 12.08
C PRO A 380 19.74 7.55 11.97
N ALA A 381 18.43 7.81 11.99
CA ALA A 381 17.41 6.81 11.67
C ALA A 381 16.88 7.12 10.27
N SER A 382 17.18 6.21 9.34
CA SER A 382 16.77 6.31 7.94
C SER A 382 15.38 5.72 7.76
N GLY A 383 14.48 6.47 7.12
CA GLY A 383 13.12 6.00 6.84
C GLY A 383 12.64 6.50 5.49
N ILE A 384 11.35 6.27 5.20
CA ILE A 384 10.71 6.79 3.99
C ILE A 384 10.27 8.24 4.25
N SER A 385 10.87 9.18 3.53
CA SER A 385 10.50 10.60 3.60
C SER A 385 9.23 10.85 2.82
N LEU A 386 8.25 11.45 3.49
CA LEU A 386 7.01 11.87 2.86
C LEU A 386 7.13 13.17 2.07
N TYR A 387 8.23 13.91 2.24
CA TYR A 387 8.53 15.06 1.39
C TYR A 387 8.76 14.61 -0.06
N PRO A 388 8.01 15.14 -1.04
CA PRO A 388 8.21 14.76 -2.43
C PRO A 388 9.66 15.00 -2.89
N ALA A 389 10.22 13.99 -3.54
CA ALA A 389 11.60 13.96 -4.01
C ALA A 389 11.73 14.21 -5.52
N ALA A 390 10.60 14.37 -6.24
CA ALA A 390 10.59 14.56 -7.68
C ALA A 390 9.50 15.56 -8.15
N PRO A 391 9.65 16.16 -9.35
CA PRO A 391 8.64 17.03 -9.95
C PRO A 391 7.31 16.29 -10.22
N PRO A 392 6.17 17.01 -10.28
CA PRO A 392 6.03 18.47 -10.15
C PRO A 392 5.94 18.97 -8.72
N LEU A 393 5.91 18.08 -7.71
CA LEU A 393 5.72 18.45 -6.31
C LEU A 393 6.99 18.93 -5.62
N GLN A 394 8.16 18.54 -6.15
CA GLN A 394 9.44 19.13 -5.79
C GLN A 394 9.84 20.19 -6.82
N SER A 395 10.05 21.42 -6.38
CA SER A 395 10.68 22.46 -7.17
C SER A 395 12.19 22.32 -7.13
N ARG A 396 12.85 22.72 -8.22
CA ARG A 396 14.30 22.76 -8.33
C ARG A 396 14.72 24.00 -9.10
N ALA A 397 15.62 24.79 -8.53
CA ALA A 397 16.22 25.95 -9.18
C ALA A 397 17.73 25.94 -8.94
N VAL A 398 18.49 26.45 -9.91
CA VAL A 398 19.94 26.61 -9.80
C VAL A 398 20.30 28.04 -10.15
N THR A 399 20.92 28.76 -9.23
CA THR A 399 21.33 30.15 -9.40
C THR A 399 22.78 30.30 -8.95
N CYS A 400 23.65 30.84 -9.82
CA CYS A 400 25.08 31.03 -9.51
C CYS A 400 25.78 29.75 -8.97
N GLY A 401 25.44 28.58 -9.50
CA GLY A 401 26.00 27.31 -9.01
C GLY A 401 25.39 26.77 -7.71
N LEU A 402 24.47 27.49 -7.07
CA LEU A 402 23.71 27.01 -5.92
C LEU A 402 22.39 26.37 -6.37
N GLU A 403 22.21 25.09 -6.06
CA GLU A 403 20.99 24.33 -6.27
C GLU A 403 20.09 24.40 -5.03
N ILE A 404 18.84 24.79 -5.23
CA ILE A 404 17.79 24.79 -4.21
C ILE A 404 16.68 23.85 -4.67
N LYS A 405 16.39 22.83 -3.85
CA LYS A 405 15.23 21.95 -4.01
C LYS A 405 14.26 22.19 -2.88
N ALA A 406 12.96 22.30 -3.17
CA ALA A 406 11.95 22.48 -2.15
C ALA A 406 10.69 21.68 -2.44
N SER A 407 10.07 21.13 -1.40
CA SER A 407 8.77 20.46 -1.48
C SER A 407 8.00 20.59 -0.17
N ALA A 408 6.69 20.44 -0.25
CA ALA A 408 5.81 20.51 0.91
C ALA A 408 4.89 19.29 1.02
N ILE A 409 4.39 19.09 2.23
CA ILE A 409 3.45 18.04 2.59
C ILE A 409 2.35 18.61 3.47
N PHE A 410 1.17 18.04 3.34
CA PHE A 410 0.06 18.31 4.24
C PHE A 410 0.31 17.64 5.61
N VAL A 411 0.10 18.37 6.70
CA VAL A 411 0.26 17.90 8.09
C VAL A 411 -1.12 17.69 8.69
N PRO A 412 -1.74 16.51 8.50
CA PRO A 412 -3.12 16.31 8.89
C PRO A 412 -3.30 16.40 10.41
N GLU A 413 -2.28 16.11 11.23
CA GLU A 413 -2.30 16.11 12.71
C GLU A 413 -2.47 17.49 13.36
N GLN A 414 -2.03 18.52 12.65
CA GLN A 414 -2.15 19.91 13.07
C GLN A 414 -3.29 20.62 12.33
N SER A 415 -3.84 20.02 11.28
CA SER A 415 -4.88 20.59 10.45
C SER A 415 -6.28 20.37 10.99
N ARG A 416 -7.12 21.40 10.93
CA ARG A 416 -8.55 21.36 11.26
C ARG A 416 -9.36 21.73 10.02
N CYS A 417 -9.66 20.74 9.19
CA CYS A 417 -10.39 20.94 7.94
C CYS A 417 -11.79 21.56 8.15
N SER A 418 -12.49 21.18 9.22
CA SER A 418 -13.80 21.74 9.60
C SER A 418 -13.74 23.24 9.92
N GLN A 419 -12.58 23.75 10.31
CA GLN A 419 -12.34 25.14 10.71
C GLN A 419 -11.54 25.92 9.68
N SER A 420 -11.33 25.36 8.47
CA SER A 420 -10.51 25.98 7.41
C SER A 420 -9.10 26.35 7.91
N LYS A 421 -8.46 25.43 8.65
CA LYS A 421 -7.07 25.58 9.10
C LYS A 421 -6.26 24.42 8.58
N TYR A 422 -5.42 24.67 7.58
CA TYR A 422 -4.58 23.67 6.94
C TYR A 422 -3.13 23.95 7.27
N HIS A 423 -2.41 22.95 7.77
CA HIS A 423 -1.00 23.04 8.10
C HIS A 423 -0.19 22.27 7.05
N PHE A 424 0.90 22.87 6.62
CA PHE A 424 1.86 22.28 5.70
C PHE A 424 3.25 22.33 6.32
N ALA A 425 4.00 21.25 6.18
CA ALA A 425 5.43 21.23 6.45
C ALA A 425 6.16 21.28 5.11
N TYR A 426 7.29 21.99 5.07
CA TYR A 426 8.11 22.09 3.87
C TYR A 426 9.57 21.76 4.19
N SER A 427 10.24 21.14 3.22
CA SER A 427 11.64 20.77 3.27
C SER A 427 12.38 21.52 2.16
N VAL A 428 13.44 22.24 2.53
CA VAL A 428 14.31 22.97 1.60
C VAL A 428 15.72 22.43 1.72
N ARG A 429 16.31 22.10 0.57
CA ARG A 429 17.66 21.57 0.45
C ARG A 429 18.52 22.54 -0.34
N PHE A 430 19.67 22.88 0.23
CA PHE A 430 20.69 23.68 -0.43
C PHE A 430 21.88 22.80 -0.78
N ARG A 431 22.36 22.91 -2.02
CA ARG A 431 23.59 22.27 -2.48
C ARG A 431 24.39 23.23 -3.31
N LEU A 432 25.64 23.49 -2.91
CA LEU A 432 26.57 24.17 -3.79
C LEU A 432 27.19 23.13 -4.72
N LEU A 433 26.95 23.26 -6.01
CA LEU A 433 27.40 22.32 -7.03
C LEU A 433 28.94 22.20 -7.03
N SER A 434 29.48 21.10 -7.53
CA SER A 434 30.93 20.97 -7.68
C SER A 434 31.48 22.01 -8.66
N ILE A 435 32.76 22.32 -8.59
CA ILE A 435 33.37 23.29 -9.51
C ILE A 435 33.17 22.86 -10.97
N GLU A 436 33.32 21.56 -11.25
CA GLU A 436 33.11 20.99 -12.59
C GLU A 436 31.64 21.14 -13.05
N GLU A 437 30.67 20.89 -12.16
CA GLU A 437 29.24 21.10 -12.45
C GLU A 437 28.93 22.57 -12.73
N GLN A 438 29.53 23.50 -11.96
CA GLN A 438 29.35 24.94 -12.14
C GLN A 438 29.93 25.44 -13.47
N GLU A 439 31.13 24.98 -13.82
CA GLU A 439 31.81 25.30 -15.09
C GLU A 439 31.04 24.77 -16.30
N ALA A 440 30.50 23.54 -16.21
CA ALA A 440 29.68 22.94 -17.26
C ALA A 440 28.42 23.76 -17.56
N MET A 441 27.87 24.45 -16.57
CA MET A 441 26.71 25.33 -16.71
C MET A 441 27.04 26.74 -17.21
N ARG A 442 28.32 27.06 -17.45
CA ARG A 442 28.80 28.40 -17.83
C ARG A 442 28.38 29.47 -16.83
N SER A 443 28.38 29.13 -15.53
CA SER A 443 28.20 30.11 -14.45
C SER A 443 29.30 31.19 -14.55
N PRO A 444 28.99 32.48 -14.32
CA PRO A 444 29.94 33.57 -14.53
C PRO A 444 31.20 33.48 -13.65
N ALA A 445 31.09 32.87 -12.46
CA ALA A 445 32.21 32.51 -11.59
C ALA A 445 31.89 31.20 -10.86
N SER A 446 32.91 30.35 -10.68
CA SER A 446 32.80 29.12 -9.90
C SER A 446 33.04 29.41 -8.42
N LEU A 447 31.98 29.31 -7.63
CA LEU A 447 32.01 29.55 -6.20
C LEU A 447 32.63 28.34 -5.50
N ARG A 448 33.66 28.57 -4.68
CA ARG A 448 34.24 27.52 -3.80
C ARG A 448 33.40 27.30 -2.55
N SER A 449 32.80 28.36 -2.03
CA SER A 449 31.93 28.35 -0.87
C SER A 449 30.94 29.50 -0.90
N ALA A 450 29.82 29.32 -0.22
CA ALA A 450 28.80 30.36 -0.06
C ALA A 450 28.11 30.22 1.30
N GLN A 451 27.91 31.31 2.01
CA GLN A 451 27.21 31.32 3.30
C GLN A 451 25.85 32.02 3.21
N LEU A 452 24.82 31.37 3.75
CA LEU A 452 23.47 31.94 3.82
C LEU A 452 23.45 33.16 4.76
N LEU A 453 22.76 34.22 4.35
CA LEU A 453 22.53 35.42 5.15
C LEU A 453 21.07 35.58 5.54
N THR A 454 20.17 35.65 4.56
CA THR A 454 18.76 35.99 4.78
C THR A 454 17.86 35.15 3.87
N ARG A 455 16.57 35.12 4.21
CA ARG A 455 15.51 34.52 3.42
C ARG A 455 14.42 35.54 3.13
N HIS A 456 13.85 35.45 1.94
CA HIS A 456 12.64 36.15 1.53
C HIS A 456 11.65 35.13 0.98
N TRP A 457 10.49 34.99 1.62
CA TRP A 457 9.42 34.09 1.19
C TRP A 457 8.22 34.87 0.67
N ARG A 458 7.58 34.31 -0.37
CA ARG A 458 6.26 34.68 -0.85
C ARG A 458 5.35 33.48 -0.71
N ILE A 459 4.36 33.60 0.18
CA ILE A 459 3.43 32.52 0.52
C ILE A 459 2.05 32.91 0.00
N HIS A 460 1.53 32.15 -0.96
CA HIS A 460 0.21 32.36 -1.50
C HIS A 460 -0.77 31.32 -0.96
N ASP A 461 -1.75 31.80 -0.20
CA ASP A 461 -2.89 31.01 0.26
C ASP A 461 -4.04 31.15 -0.76
N ALA A 462 -4.64 30.04 -1.22
CA ALA A 462 -5.79 30.11 -2.13
C ALA A 462 -7.04 30.74 -1.49
N ALA A 463 -7.07 30.98 -0.18
CA ALA A 463 -8.11 31.76 0.47
C ALA A 463 -8.03 33.25 0.14
N GLU A 464 -6.84 33.74 -0.22
CA GLU A 464 -6.55 35.16 -0.41
C GLU A 464 -6.21 35.48 -1.86
N ALA A 465 -6.38 36.75 -2.25
CA ALA A 465 -6.06 37.21 -3.61
C ALA A 465 -4.57 37.57 -3.79
N GLY A 466 -3.81 37.63 -2.69
CA GLY A 466 -2.41 38.09 -2.65
C GLY A 466 -1.46 37.02 -2.14
N PHE A 467 -0.27 37.46 -1.72
CA PHE A 467 0.70 36.62 -1.04
C PHE A 467 1.23 37.35 0.19
N GLU A 468 1.55 36.60 1.23
CA GLU A 468 2.28 37.09 2.40
C GLU A 468 3.78 37.11 2.08
N ALA A 469 4.45 38.21 2.40
CA ALA A 469 5.90 38.34 2.29
C ALA A 469 6.54 38.15 3.68
N VAL A 470 7.47 37.22 3.79
CA VAL A 470 8.19 36.92 5.04
C VAL A 470 9.69 37.07 4.82
N ASP A 471 10.25 38.11 5.40
CA ASP A 471 11.68 38.40 5.42
C ASP A 471 12.29 38.00 6.76
N GLY A 472 13.52 37.49 6.75
CA GLY A 472 14.26 37.30 8.00
C GLY A 472 15.67 36.74 7.83
N ASP A 473 16.43 36.80 8.90
CA ASP A 473 17.81 36.35 8.89
C ASP A 473 17.91 34.83 9.01
N GLY A 474 18.85 34.25 8.26
CA GLY A 474 19.13 32.82 8.19
C GLY A 474 17.91 31.97 7.87
N VAL A 475 18.01 30.67 8.19
CA VAL A 475 16.91 29.72 8.18
C VAL A 475 16.89 29.02 9.53
N ILE A 476 15.74 28.96 10.19
CA ILE A 476 15.57 28.31 11.52
C ILE A 476 16.63 28.72 12.57
N GLY A 477 17.15 29.96 12.50
CA GLY A 477 18.21 30.47 13.37
C GLY A 477 19.63 30.05 12.99
N GLN A 478 19.82 29.43 11.81
CA GLN A 478 21.09 28.94 11.30
C GLN A 478 21.52 29.69 10.03
N TYR A 479 22.85 29.77 9.82
CA TYR A 479 23.51 30.44 8.69
C TYR A 479 24.50 29.46 8.03
N PRO A 480 24.01 28.43 7.34
CA PRO A 480 24.86 27.37 6.79
C PRO A 480 25.90 27.92 5.82
N LEU A 481 27.15 27.46 5.99
CA LEU A 481 28.23 27.61 5.04
C LEU A 481 28.26 26.37 4.13
N LEU A 482 28.11 26.57 2.84
CA LEU A 482 28.11 25.54 1.82
C LEU A 482 29.46 25.52 1.12
N ILE A 483 29.95 24.31 0.82
CA ILE A 483 31.22 24.08 0.11
C ILE A 483 30.90 23.42 -1.22
N ALA A 484 31.59 23.81 -2.28
CA ALA A 484 31.39 23.27 -3.63
C ALA A 484 31.58 21.75 -3.65
N GLY A 485 30.56 21.03 -4.13
CA GLY A 485 30.55 19.57 -4.17
C GLY A 485 30.41 18.90 -2.80
N GLY A 486 30.12 19.66 -1.74
CA GLY A 486 29.84 19.14 -0.41
C GLY A 486 28.43 18.57 -0.25
N ASP A 487 28.14 18.11 0.97
CA ASP A 487 26.83 17.56 1.34
C ASP A 487 25.71 18.61 1.27
N GLU A 488 24.49 18.16 0.99
CA GLU A 488 23.31 19.03 1.01
C GLU A 488 23.02 19.49 2.45
N TYR A 489 22.76 20.79 2.62
CA TYR A 489 22.15 21.30 3.84
C TYR A 489 20.63 21.23 3.72
N VAL A 490 19.97 20.58 4.68
CA VAL A 490 18.51 20.41 4.68
C VAL A 490 17.94 21.08 5.92
N TYR A 491 16.91 21.90 5.74
CA TYR A 491 16.09 22.37 6.84
C TYR A 491 14.60 22.17 6.55
N GLN A 492 13.83 22.01 7.61
CA GLN A 492 12.41 21.74 7.56
C GLN A 492 11.68 22.71 8.49
N SER A 493 10.57 23.25 8.02
CA SER A 493 9.74 24.22 8.72
C SER A 493 8.28 24.03 8.32
N CYS A 494 7.37 24.85 8.81
CA CYS A 494 5.94 24.74 8.53
C CYS A 494 5.30 26.09 8.27
N THR A 495 4.16 26.04 7.60
CA THR A 495 3.26 27.18 7.36
C THR A 495 1.81 26.76 7.58
N ALA A 496 0.92 27.74 7.76
CA ALA A 496 -0.51 27.53 7.89
C ALA A 496 -1.24 28.31 6.79
N CYS A 497 -2.29 27.70 6.23
CA CYS A 497 -3.15 28.29 5.22
C CYS A 497 -4.62 28.14 5.63
N GLY A 498 -5.42 29.13 5.28
CA GLY A 498 -6.87 29.17 5.45
C GLY A 498 -7.62 28.30 4.44
N ARG A 499 -7.04 28.00 3.28
CA ARG A 499 -7.67 27.10 2.28
C ARG A 499 -6.64 26.13 1.70
N MET A 500 -7.13 24.96 1.25
CA MET A 500 -6.28 24.06 0.44
C MET A 500 -6.03 24.66 -0.94
N GLY A 501 -4.84 24.42 -1.47
CA GLY A 501 -4.40 25.07 -2.68
C GLY A 501 -3.60 26.31 -2.34
N GLY A 502 -2.49 26.49 -3.03
CA GLY A 502 -1.54 27.56 -2.73
C GLY A 502 -0.15 27.18 -3.19
N TRP A 503 0.80 28.05 -2.93
CA TRP A 503 2.18 27.80 -3.28
C TRP A 503 3.12 28.66 -2.44
N MET A 504 4.37 28.23 -2.39
CA MET A 504 5.47 29.02 -1.82
C MET A 504 6.56 29.15 -2.87
N GLU A 505 7.15 30.35 -2.96
CA GLU A 505 8.35 30.64 -3.73
C GLU A 505 9.16 31.69 -2.97
N GLY A 506 10.43 31.89 -3.32
CA GLY A 506 11.23 32.88 -2.61
C GLY A 506 12.65 32.98 -3.12
N SER A 507 13.45 33.70 -2.36
CA SER A 507 14.88 33.84 -2.59
C SER A 507 15.65 33.81 -1.29
N PHE A 508 16.89 33.35 -1.37
CA PHE A 508 17.83 33.30 -0.27
C PHE A 508 19.07 34.10 -0.65
N THR A 509 19.44 35.06 0.17
CA THR A 509 20.65 35.85 -0.07
C THR A 509 21.84 35.13 0.53
N PHE A 510 22.84 34.87 -0.30
CA PHE A 510 24.12 34.27 0.07
C PHE A 510 25.24 35.28 -0.14
N ILE A 511 26.35 35.07 0.58
CA ILE A 511 27.63 35.73 0.33
C ILE A 511 28.65 34.69 -0.15
N GLU A 512 29.42 35.02 -1.17
CA GLU A 512 30.56 34.19 -1.59
C GLU A 512 31.64 34.16 -0.50
N GLY A 513 32.16 32.98 -0.19
CA GLY A 513 33.04 32.78 0.95
C GLY A 513 32.26 32.55 2.25
N SER A 514 32.66 33.25 3.31
CA SER A 514 31.98 33.24 4.61
C SER A 514 31.68 34.65 5.09
N LEU A 515 30.77 34.80 6.06
CA LEU A 515 30.44 36.09 6.65
C LEU A 515 31.66 36.76 7.30
N GLN A 516 32.59 35.97 7.85
CA GLN A 516 33.82 36.47 8.48
C GLN A 516 34.92 36.78 7.45
N GLN A 517 34.93 36.06 6.34
CA GLN A 517 35.91 36.17 5.25
C GLN A 517 35.16 36.09 3.92
N PRO A 518 34.60 37.22 3.44
CA PRO A 518 33.90 37.26 2.17
C PRO A 518 34.92 37.23 1.02
N ASP A 519 34.72 36.29 0.10
CA ASP A 519 35.56 36.12 -1.08
C ASP A 519 34.99 36.87 -2.31
N GLY A 520 33.71 37.29 -2.23
CA GLY A 520 33.03 37.97 -3.32
C GLY A 520 31.71 38.64 -2.91
N PRO A 521 30.86 39.03 -3.90
CA PRO A 521 29.64 39.76 -3.65
C PRO A 521 28.54 38.88 -3.04
N GLN A 522 27.47 39.54 -2.56
CA GLN A 522 26.22 38.86 -2.24
C GLN A 522 25.44 38.55 -3.51
N PHE A 523 24.67 37.47 -3.49
CA PHE A 523 23.78 37.09 -4.58
C PHE A 523 22.51 36.42 -4.06
N ASP A 524 21.43 36.57 -4.79
CA ASP A 524 20.13 35.97 -4.46
C ASP A 524 19.93 34.67 -5.23
N ALA A 525 19.86 33.57 -4.49
CA ALA A 525 19.53 32.27 -5.03
C ALA A 525 18.01 32.03 -5.01
N GLN A 526 17.46 31.69 -6.17
CA GLN A 526 16.03 31.51 -6.33
C GLN A 526 15.57 30.16 -5.78
N CYS A 527 14.47 30.18 -5.02
CA CYS A 527 13.68 29.02 -4.66
C CYS A 527 12.45 28.99 -5.56
N ALA A 528 12.44 28.09 -6.55
CA ALA A 528 11.33 27.95 -7.47
C ALA A 528 10.04 27.55 -6.74
N ARG A 529 8.90 27.97 -7.31
CA ARG A 529 7.58 27.73 -6.77
C ARG A 529 7.30 26.23 -6.56
N PHE A 530 6.82 25.86 -5.37
CA PHE A 530 6.28 24.54 -5.06
C PHE A 530 4.86 24.65 -4.49
N PRO A 531 3.98 23.66 -4.75
CA PRO A 531 2.58 23.71 -4.35
C PRO A 531 2.38 23.40 -2.86
N LEU A 532 1.35 24.02 -2.27
CA LEU A 532 0.80 23.70 -0.95
C LEU A 532 -0.53 22.95 -1.13
N ASP A 533 -0.43 21.72 -1.61
CA ASP A 533 -1.57 20.90 -1.97
C ASP A 533 -1.72 19.68 -1.07
N ARG A 534 -2.97 19.26 -0.89
CA ARG A 534 -3.27 17.99 -0.22
C ARG A 534 -3.04 16.84 -1.20
N PRO A 535 -2.27 15.80 -0.83
CA PRO A 535 -2.09 14.64 -1.68
C PRO A 535 -3.38 13.82 -1.79
N GLY A 536 -3.54 13.09 -2.90
CA GLY A 536 -4.67 12.18 -3.09
C GLY A 536 -4.70 11.03 -2.10
N PHE A 537 -3.52 10.59 -1.64
CA PHE A 537 -3.35 9.62 -0.56
C PHE A 537 -2.58 10.24 0.61
N ILE A 538 -3.01 9.96 1.84
CA ILE A 538 -2.34 10.40 3.07
C ILE A 538 -1.76 9.16 3.74
N PHE A 539 -0.46 9.18 4.01
CA PHE A 539 0.30 8.05 4.57
C PHE A 539 0.63 8.27 6.05
#